data_AF-A0A4E0RGS7-F1
#
_entry.id   AF-A0A4E0RGS7-F1
#
_cell.length_a   1.000
_cell.length_b   1.000
_cell.length_c   1.000
_cell.angle_alpha   90.00
_cell.angle_beta   90.00
_cell.angle_gamma   90.00
#
_symmetry.space_group_name_H-M   'P 1'
#
loop_
_entity.id
_entity.type
_entity.pdbx_description
1 polymer ?
#
loop_
_entity_poly.entity_id
_entity_poly.type
_entity_poly.pdbx_seq_one_letter_code
_entity_poly.pdbx_strand_id
1 'polypeptide(L)'
;MKDISRIHRSARITQLRNGDTEKQAKQRLQITRLQRDLRGSKERVDSLELQLSIMRRRLVEMQENRINETTPASQTPATLAASEKERRRLAKQLQQTKDDARNLQEEIVMLKSRLLESTREKLTNIGQSKTLRNSEQRISELKQACEEKTEEARKARTELEHIRKRCTVEVSKMEEACMELENELRNARQALEASRRSEEQENTFDRFFQLLDFRSMVARHLGLDNEHLSVPDYEILVHLDRLVAANQAHIASVIATERALSMVQGNPR
;
A
#
# COMPACT_ATOMS: atom_id res chain seq x y z
N MET A 1 -16.08 53.26 10.72
CA MET A 1 -14.67 52.78 10.62
C MET A 1 -13.63 53.80 11.11
N LYS A 2 -13.77 55.12 10.90
CA LYS A 2 -12.75 56.12 11.31
C LYS A 2 -12.59 56.29 12.84
N ASP A 3 -13.66 56.18 13.62
CA ASP A 3 -13.58 56.38 15.09
C ASP A 3 -12.92 55.22 15.84
N ILE A 4 -13.10 53.99 15.37
CA ILE A 4 -12.43 52.81 15.93
C ILE A 4 -10.90 52.92 15.77
N SER A 5 -10.43 53.45 14.63
CA SER A 5 -8.99 53.66 14.39
C SER A 5 -8.39 54.75 15.28
N ARG A 6 -9.14 55.81 15.62
CA ARG A 6 -8.69 56.87 16.54
C ARG A 6 -8.61 56.37 17.99
N ILE A 7 -9.61 55.62 18.44
CA ILE A 7 -9.62 55.02 19.78
C ILE A 7 -8.44 54.05 19.92
N HIS A 8 -8.18 53.23 18.90
CA HIS A 8 -7.06 52.28 18.94
C HIS A 8 -5.68 52.98 18.96
N ARG A 9 -5.52 54.10 18.23
CA ARG A 9 -4.29 54.91 18.31
C ARG A 9 -4.12 55.60 19.66
N SER A 10 -5.19 56.17 20.23
CA SER A 10 -5.14 56.79 21.57
C SER A 10 -4.79 55.78 22.65
N ALA A 11 -5.42 54.60 22.62
CA ALA A 11 -5.11 53.51 23.56
C ALA A 11 -3.64 53.07 23.45
N ARG A 12 -3.09 52.96 22.22
CA ARG A 12 -1.70 52.57 22.01
C ARG A 12 -0.70 53.63 22.47
N ILE A 13 -0.99 54.92 22.29
CA ILE A 13 -0.15 56.02 22.80
C ILE A 13 -0.12 56.01 24.32
N THR A 14 -1.26 55.82 24.99
CA THR A 14 -1.32 55.74 26.45
C THR A 14 -0.60 54.50 26.99
N GLN A 15 -0.71 53.34 26.31
CA GLN A 15 0.07 52.15 26.67
C GLN A 15 1.58 52.35 26.52
N LEU A 16 2.03 52.99 25.44
CA LEU A 16 3.45 53.31 25.24
C LEU A 16 3.95 54.28 26.32
N ARG A 17 3.20 55.35 26.62
CA ARG A 17 3.54 56.30 27.67
C ARG A 17 3.64 55.63 29.04
N ASN A 18 2.68 54.77 29.38
CA ASN A 18 2.68 54.06 30.65
C ASN A 18 3.86 53.08 30.73
N GLY A 19 4.16 52.36 29.64
CA GLY A 19 5.34 51.49 29.55
C GLY A 19 6.66 52.23 29.72
N ASP A 20 6.78 53.43 29.17
CA ASP A 20 7.99 54.26 29.32
C ASP A 20 8.12 54.83 30.74
N THR A 21 7.01 55.24 31.38
CA THR A 21 7.03 55.67 32.79
C THR A 21 7.39 54.53 33.73
N GLU A 22 6.92 53.30 33.47
CA GLU A 22 7.24 52.13 34.28
C GLU A 22 8.71 51.74 34.14
N LYS A 23 9.26 51.78 32.91
CA LYS A 23 10.69 51.59 32.67
C LYS A 23 11.53 52.63 33.41
N GLN A 24 11.13 53.90 33.37
CA GLN A 24 11.82 54.99 34.06
C GLN A 24 11.77 54.81 35.59
N ALA A 25 10.64 54.36 36.15
CA ALA A 25 10.51 54.05 37.57
C ALA A 25 11.42 52.88 37.99
N LYS A 26 11.48 51.80 37.21
CA LYS A 26 12.38 50.67 37.43
C LYS A 26 13.85 51.07 37.39
N GLN A 27 14.24 51.92 36.42
CA GLN A 27 15.59 52.45 36.33
C GLN A 27 15.94 53.32 37.55
N ARG A 28 15.04 54.19 38.03
CA ARG A 28 15.26 54.99 39.23
C ARG A 28 15.48 54.11 40.47
N LEU A 29 14.64 53.08 40.65
CA LEU A 29 14.81 52.11 41.75
C LEU A 29 16.14 51.36 41.68
N GLN A 30 16.56 50.96 40.47
CA GLN A 30 17.85 50.32 40.24
C GLN A 30 19.02 51.26 40.56
N ILE A 31 18.95 52.53 40.16
CA ILE A 31 19.96 53.54 40.50
C ILE A 31 20.06 53.74 42.01
N THR A 32 18.93 53.87 42.72
CA THR A 32 18.94 54.02 44.18
C THR A 32 19.49 52.78 44.88
N ARG A 33 19.19 51.57 44.37
CA ARG A 33 19.78 50.33 44.87
C ARG A 33 21.30 50.30 44.67
N LEU A 34 21.76 50.60 43.46
CA LEU A 34 23.20 50.66 43.14
C LEU A 34 23.94 51.72 43.99
N GLN A 35 23.32 52.87 44.24
CA GLN A 35 23.89 53.89 45.12
C GLN A 35 24.02 53.41 46.58
N ARG A 36 23.05 52.66 47.08
CA ARG A 36 23.11 52.05 48.42
C ARG A 36 24.18 50.96 48.50
N ASP A 37 24.25 50.09 47.49
CA ASP A 37 25.25 49.03 47.40
C ASP A 37 26.67 49.60 47.30
N LEU A 38 26.85 50.67 46.52
CA LEU A 38 28.13 51.38 46.41
C LEU A 38 28.55 52.00 47.75
N ARG A 39 27.61 52.62 48.49
CA ARG A 39 27.89 53.18 49.81
C ARG A 39 28.32 52.09 50.80
N GLY A 40 27.57 50.98 50.87
CA GLY A 40 27.93 49.86 51.73
C GLY A 40 29.25 49.19 51.34
N SER A 41 29.60 49.18 50.05
CA SER A 41 30.90 48.69 49.61
C SER A 41 32.05 49.61 50.03
N LYS A 42 31.86 50.94 49.99
CA LYS A 42 32.87 51.90 50.46
C LYS A 42 33.13 51.77 51.96
N GLU A 43 32.07 51.72 52.76
CA GLU A 43 32.18 51.53 54.22
C GLU A 43 32.91 50.23 54.58
N ARG A 44 32.70 49.14 53.82
CA ARG A 44 33.46 47.89 53.99
C ARG A 44 34.94 48.03 53.63
N VAL A 45 35.27 48.75 52.57
CA VAL A 45 36.66 49.02 52.19
C VAL A 45 37.36 49.82 53.30
N ASP A 46 36.75 50.90 53.75
CA ASP A 46 37.30 51.74 54.83
C ASP A 46 37.52 50.94 56.12
N SER A 47 36.58 50.05 56.47
CA SER A 47 36.72 49.15 57.63
C SER A 47 37.87 48.15 57.48
N LEU A 48 38.07 47.57 56.29
CA LEU A 48 39.15 46.63 56.03
C LEU A 48 40.51 47.33 56.00
N GLU A 49 40.57 48.55 55.46
CA GLU A 49 41.79 49.38 55.49
C GLU A 49 42.19 49.72 56.93
N LEU A 50 41.23 50.06 57.79
CA LEU A 50 41.49 50.26 59.21
C LEU A 50 42.03 48.99 59.87
N GLN A 51 41.42 47.83 59.62
CA GLN A 51 41.91 46.54 60.15
C GLN A 51 43.33 46.22 59.65
N LEU A 52 43.61 46.44 58.38
CA LEU A 52 44.96 46.25 57.81
C LEU A 52 45.97 47.19 58.46
N SER A 53 45.59 48.44 58.74
CA SER A 53 46.47 49.39 59.43
C SER A 53 46.83 48.93 60.85
N ILE A 54 45.86 48.39 61.60
CA ILE A 54 46.07 47.82 62.94
C ILE A 54 46.97 46.58 62.88
N MET A 55 46.71 45.69 61.93
CA MET A 55 47.53 44.49 61.75
C MET A 55 48.97 44.82 61.38
N ARG A 56 49.20 45.80 60.49
CA ARG A 56 50.54 46.29 60.14
C ARG A 56 51.26 46.86 61.37
N ARG A 57 50.58 47.67 62.20
CA ARG A 57 51.16 48.21 63.44
C ARG A 57 51.54 47.11 64.42
N ARG A 58 50.64 46.16 64.68
CA ARG A 58 50.92 44.99 65.55
C ARG A 58 52.07 44.14 65.03
N LEU A 59 52.22 44.01 63.72
CA LEU A 59 53.32 43.26 63.11
C LEU A 59 54.67 43.96 63.38
N VAL A 60 54.71 45.29 63.28
CA VAL A 60 55.90 46.08 63.63
C VAL A 60 56.21 45.96 65.12
N GLU A 61 55.21 46.11 66.00
CA GLU A 61 55.36 45.93 67.46
C GLU A 61 55.90 44.52 67.81
N MET A 62 55.39 43.47 67.17
CA MET A 62 55.91 42.11 67.36
C MET A 62 57.33 41.92 66.82
N GLN A 63 57.69 42.58 65.72
CA GLN A 63 59.06 42.54 65.19
C GLN A 63 60.04 43.26 66.11
N GLU A 64 59.67 44.43 66.64
CA GLU A 64 60.47 45.18 67.62
C GLU A 64 60.64 44.40 68.93
N ASN A 65 59.56 43.79 69.45
CA ASN A 65 59.63 42.94 70.64
C ASN A 65 60.53 41.72 70.45
N ARG A 66 60.49 41.07 69.27
CA ARG A 66 61.40 39.96 68.95
C ARG A 66 62.86 40.37 68.91
N ILE A 67 63.16 41.56 68.38
CA ILE A 67 64.54 42.07 68.30
C ILE A 67 65.08 42.35 69.72
N ASN A 68 64.24 42.86 70.61
CA ASN A 68 64.60 43.13 72.01
C ASN A 68 64.72 41.86 72.88
N GLU A 69 64.03 40.77 72.56
CA GLU A 69 64.12 39.48 73.28
C GLU A 69 65.29 38.60 72.81
N THR A 70 65.99 38.95 71.73
CA THR A 70 67.20 38.24 71.24
C THR A 70 68.48 38.53 72.04
N THR A 71 68.41 38.45 73.38
CA THR A 71 69.60 38.19 74.20
C THR A 71 69.85 36.68 74.27
N PRO A 72 71.06 36.17 73.95
CA PRO A 72 71.28 34.75 73.69
C PRO A 72 71.41 33.96 75.01
N ALA A 73 70.28 33.58 75.62
CA ALA A 73 70.23 32.70 76.79
C ALA A 73 70.17 31.19 76.41
N SER A 74 70.90 30.76 75.38
CA SER A 74 70.81 29.38 74.85
C SER A 74 72.18 28.79 74.49
N GLN A 75 73.09 28.68 75.45
CA GLN A 75 74.41 28.06 75.26
C GLN A 75 74.80 27.07 76.37
N THR A 76 73.87 26.32 76.96
CA THR A 76 74.24 25.14 77.77
C THR A 76 74.25 23.88 76.91
N PRO A 77 75.24 22.97 77.04
CA PRO A 77 75.35 21.76 76.20
C PRO A 77 74.09 20.88 76.21
N ALA A 78 73.38 20.84 77.34
CA ALA A 78 72.14 20.08 77.51
C ALA A 78 70.94 20.67 76.76
N THR A 79 70.81 22.00 76.66
CA THR A 79 69.72 22.67 75.92
C THR A 79 69.95 22.57 74.40
N LEU A 80 71.19 22.63 73.94
CA LEU A 80 71.54 22.39 72.54
C LEU A 80 71.26 20.94 72.11
N ALA A 81 71.60 19.95 72.94
CA ALA A 81 71.31 18.54 72.64
C ALA A 81 69.80 18.23 72.60
N ALA A 82 69.01 18.82 73.50
CA ALA A 82 67.56 18.70 73.50
C ALA A 82 66.94 19.35 72.24
N SER A 83 67.39 20.56 71.89
CA SER A 83 67.00 21.28 70.68
C SER A 83 67.34 20.52 69.40
N GLU A 84 68.51 19.89 69.32
CA GLU A 84 68.87 19.05 68.18
C GLU A 84 68.00 17.79 68.04
N LYS A 85 67.65 17.14 69.16
CA LYS A 85 66.76 15.97 69.15
C LYS A 85 65.36 16.35 68.68
N GLU A 86 64.86 17.50 69.12
CA GLU A 86 63.56 18.04 68.71
C GLU A 86 63.57 18.45 67.24
N ARG A 87 64.64 19.11 66.78
CA ARG A 87 64.86 19.42 65.35
C ARG A 87 64.87 18.16 64.47
N ARG A 88 65.53 17.08 64.90
CA ARG A 88 65.53 15.79 64.18
C ARG A 88 64.13 15.16 64.15
N ARG A 89 63.36 15.26 65.23
CA ARG A 89 61.97 14.77 65.30
C ARG A 89 61.06 15.56 64.36
N LEU A 90 61.15 16.88 64.39
CA LEU A 90 60.40 17.78 63.49
C LEU A 90 60.79 17.55 62.02
N ALA A 91 62.07 17.32 61.72
CA ALA A 91 62.51 16.99 60.36
C ALA A 91 61.92 15.66 59.86
N LYS A 92 61.87 14.62 60.71
CA LYS A 92 61.20 13.35 60.36
C LYS A 92 59.70 13.52 60.15
N GLN A 93 59.02 14.26 61.01
CA GLN A 93 57.59 14.56 60.84
C GLN A 93 57.33 15.38 59.56
N LEU A 94 58.16 16.39 59.28
CA LEU A 94 58.09 17.16 58.05
C LEU A 94 58.28 16.26 56.82
N GLN A 95 59.27 15.36 56.84
CA GLN A 95 59.49 14.43 55.75
C GLN A 95 58.29 13.50 55.54
N GLN A 96 57.75 12.94 56.62
CA GLN A 96 56.57 12.08 56.55
C GLN A 96 55.34 12.82 56.00
N THR A 97 55.08 14.04 56.47
CA THR A 97 53.97 14.86 55.93
C THR A 97 54.16 15.22 54.45
N LYS A 98 55.40 15.38 53.98
CA LYS A 98 55.69 15.62 52.56
C LYS A 98 55.43 14.37 51.73
N ASP A 99 55.81 13.20 52.24
CA ASP A 99 55.58 11.92 51.56
C ASP A 99 54.08 11.59 51.52
N ASP A 100 53.35 11.83 52.61
CA ASP A 100 51.88 11.72 52.65
C ASP A 100 51.20 12.69 51.66
N ALA A 101 51.68 13.94 51.59
CA ALA A 101 51.16 14.93 50.64
C ALA A 101 51.39 14.52 49.17
N ARG A 102 52.52 13.86 48.86
CA ARG A 102 52.79 13.32 47.52
C ARG A 102 51.86 12.15 47.21
N ASN A 103 51.70 11.21 48.13
CA ASN A 103 50.81 10.07 47.96
C ASN A 103 49.36 10.53 47.71
N LEU A 104 48.88 11.51 48.49
CA LEU A 104 47.55 12.10 48.30
C LEU A 104 47.43 12.82 46.94
N GLN A 105 48.48 13.50 46.47
CA GLN A 105 48.48 14.11 45.14
C GLN A 105 48.37 13.06 44.02
N GLU A 106 49.11 11.95 44.12
CA GLU A 106 49.04 10.84 43.16
C GLU A 106 47.64 10.19 43.17
N GLU A 107 47.06 9.98 44.35
CA GLU A 107 45.71 9.45 44.49
C GLU A 107 44.66 10.39 43.88
N ILE A 108 44.79 11.71 44.09
CA ILE A 108 43.91 12.71 43.46
C ILE A 108 43.99 12.62 41.93
N VAL A 109 45.17 12.45 41.35
CA VAL A 109 45.34 12.31 39.90
C VAL A 109 44.66 11.04 39.39
N MET A 110 44.83 9.91 40.07
CA MET A 110 44.15 8.65 39.71
C MET A 110 42.63 8.72 39.86
N LEU A 111 42.12 9.36 40.91
CA LEU A 111 40.69 9.53 41.10
C LEU A 111 40.08 10.43 40.02
N LYS A 112 40.81 11.48 39.60
CA LYS A 112 40.39 12.33 38.48
C LYS A 112 40.35 11.58 37.16
N SER A 113 41.35 10.73 36.87
CA SER A 113 41.34 9.94 35.63
C SER A 113 40.18 8.94 35.60
N ARG A 114 39.94 8.22 36.69
CA ARG A 114 38.78 7.31 36.84
C ARG A 114 37.44 8.03 36.72
N LEU A 115 37.33 9.24 37.27
CA LEU A 115 36.12 10.04 37.14
C LEU A 115 35.86 10.43 35.67
N LEU A 116 36.90 10.86 34.95
CA LEU A 116 36.78 11.19 33.53
C LEU A 116 36.37 9.97 32.70
N GLU A 117 36.99 8.81 32.95
CA GLU A 117 36.63 7.56 32.28
C GLU A 117 35.17 7.16 32.56
N SER A 118 34.75 7.18 33.83
CA SER A 118 33.36 6.91 34.21
C SER A 118 32.37 7.88 33.56
N THR A 119 32.70 9.18 33.45
CA THR A 119 31.82 10.14 32.77
C THR A 119 31.71 9.87 31.27
N ARG A 120 32.81 9.44 30.64
CA ARG A 120 32.81 9.05 29.22
C ARG A 120 31.96 7.81 28.98
N GLU A 121 32.10 6.78 29.81
CA GLU A 121 31.28 5.57 29.77
C GLU A 121 29.79 5.87 29.96
N LYS A 122 29.44 6.77 30.89
CA LYS A 122 28.05 7.20 31.08
C LYS A 122 27.49 7.87 29.82
N LEU A 123 28.27 8.73 29.17
CA LEU A 123 27.85 9.37 27.91
C LEU A 123 27.66 8.35 26.78
N THR A 124 28.58 7.38 26.64
CA THR A 124 28.44 6.32 25.63
C THR A 124 27.22 5.43 25.92
N ASN A 125 26.97 5.09 27.18
CA ASN A 125 25.82 4.28 27.59
C ASN A 125 24.50 5.00 27.32
N ILE A 126 24.43 6.33 27.53
CA ILE A 126 23.26 7.13 27.17
C ILE A 126 23.04 7.09 25.65
N GLY A 127 24.10 7.23 24.85
CA GLY A 127 24.04 7.11 23.39
C GLY A 127 23.52 5.75 22.94
N GLN A 128 24.10 4.67 23.46
CA GLN A 128 23.70 3.30 23.17
C GLN A 128 22.26 3.01 23.60
N SER A 129 21.84 3.49 24.78
CA SER A 129 20.45 3.37 25.26
C SER A 129 19.45 4.07 24.34
N LYS A 130 19.83 5.22 23.76
CA LYS A 130 18.99 5.92 22.78
C LYS A 130 18.89 5.14 21.47
N THR A 131 20.01 4.60 20.97
CA THR A 131 19.98 3.78 19.75
C THR A 131 19.20 2.49 19.96
N LEU A 132 19.31 1.86 21.13
CA LEU A 132 18.56 0.66 21.47
C LEU A 132 17.05 0.93 21.46
N ARG A 133 16.60 1.98 22.15
CA ARG A 133 15.18 2.39 22.14
C ARG A 133 14.65 2.70 20.75
N ASN A 134 15.42 3.38 19.92
CA ASN A 134 15.03 3.65 18.54
C ASN A 134 14.90 2.36 17.71
N SER A 135 15.81 1.40 17.92
CA SER A 135 15.74 0.09 17.27
C SER A 135 14.55 -0.73 17.75
N GLU A 136 14.26 -0.74 19.06
CA GLU A 136 13.08 -1.38 19.65
C GLU A 136 11.78 -0.81 19.08
N GLN A 137 11.69 0.52 18.95
CA GLN A 137 10.56 1.18 18.32
C GLN A 137 10.38 0.74 16.87
N ARG A 138 11.46 0.74 16.07
CA ARG A 138 11.41 0.26 14.67
C ARG A 138 10.99 -1.20 14.56
N ILE A 139 11.47 -2.05 15.46
CA ILE A 139 11.06 -3.46 15.51
C ILE A 139 9.55 -3.56 15.81
N SER A 140 9.03 -2.74 16.73
CA SER A 140 7.59 -2.72 17.03
C SER A 140 6.77 -2.26 15.82
N GLU A 141 7.20 -1.19 15.14
CA GLU A 141 6.53 -0.68 13.93
C GLU A 141 6.55 -1.73 12.80
N LEU A 142 7.69 -2.40 12.59
CA LEU A 142 7.81 -3.47 11.60
C LEU A 142 6.95 -4.70 11.92
N LYS A 143 6.84 -5.07 13.20
CA LYS A 143 5.96 -6.16 13.63
C LYS A 143 4.50 -5.84 13.33
N GLN A 144 4.05 -4.64 13.70
CA GLN A 144 2.69 -4.19 13.42
C GLN A 144 2.41 -4.17 11.90
N ALA A 145 3.31 -3.60 11.10
CA ALA A 145 3.16 -3.58 9.64
C ALA A 145 3.12 -5.00 9.04
N CYS A 146 3.91 -5.93 9.59
CA CYS A 146 3.90 -7.33 9.17
C CYS A 146 2.55 -8.00 9.50
N GLU A 147 2.05 -7.82 10.71
CA GLU A 147 0.73 -8.33 11.14
C GLU A 147 -0.39 -7.79 10.25
N GLU A 148 -0.42 -6.48 9.98
CA GLU A 148 -1.39 -5.85 9.08
C GLU A 148 -1.33 -6.46 7.67
N LYS A 149 -0.13 -6.62 7.10
CA LYS A 149 0.07 -7.23 5.78
C LYS A 149 -0.34 -8.70 5.75
N THR A 150 -0.08 -9.46 6.81
CA THR A 150 -0.51 -10.86 6.90
C THR A 150 -2.03 -10.99 6.96
N GLU A 151 -2.70 -10.08 7.66
CA GLU A 151 -4.16 -10.06 7.75
C GLU A 151 -4.80 -9.62 6.42
N GLU A 152 -4.25 -8.62 5.73
CA GLU A 152 -4.64 -8.25 4.37
C GLU A 152 -4.49 -9.44 3.39
N ALA A 153 -3.34 -10.13 3.43
CA ALA A 153 -3.10 -11.30 2.59
C ALA A 153 -4.08 -12.44 2.89
N ARG A 154 -4.43 -12.64 4.17
CA ARG A 154 -5.42 -13.63 4.59
C ARG A 154 -6.80 -13.29 4.01
N LYS A 155 -7.24 -12.03 4.13
CA LYS A 155 -8.52 -11.56 3.56
C LYS A 155 -8.58 -11.74 2.04
N ALA A 156 -7.56 -11.28 1.33
CA ALA A 156 -7.47 -11.43 -0.12
C ALA A 156 -7.50 -12.92 -0.55
N ARG A 157 -6.82 -13.79 0.19
CA ARG A 157 -6.85 -15.24 -0.06
C ARG A 157 -8.23 -15.84 0.14
N THR A 158 -8.96 -15.43 1.18
CA THR A 158 -10.33 -15.90 1.41
C THR A 158 -11.29 -15.40 0.32
N GLU A 159 -11.17 -14.14 -0.11
CA GLU A 159 -11.98 -13.59 -1.20
C GLU A 159 -11.72 -14.32 -2.52
N LEU A 160 -10.45 -14.58 -2.86
CA LEU A 160 -10.08 -15.35 -4.04
C LEU A 160 -10.67 -16.77 -4.01
N GLU A 161 -10.64 -17.43 -2.85
CA GLU A 161 -11.23 -18.76 -2.71
C GLU A 161 -12.76 -18.73 -2.89
N HIS A 162 -13.43 -17.71 -2.36
CA HIS A 162 -14.87 -17.51 -2.58
C HIS A 162 -15.20 -17.25 -4.05
N ILE A 163 -14.43 -16.40 -4.73
CA ILE A 163 -14.60 -16.12 -6.16
C ILE A 163 -14.37 -17.39 -6.96
N ARG A 164 -13.31 -18.14 -6.68
CA ARG A 164 -12.99 -19.40 -7.35
C ARG A 164 -14.15 -20.39 -7.24
N LYS A 165 -14.67 -20.61 -6.02
CA LYS A 165 -15.84 -21.49 -5.80
C LYS A 165 -17.07 -21.03 -6.56
N ARG A 166 -17.34 -19.73 -6.59
CA ARG A 166 -18.47 -19.18 -7.36
C ARG A 166 -18.30 -19.42 -8.85
N CYS A 167 -17.13 -19.11 -9.40
CA CYS A 167 -16.83 -19.35 -10.82
C CYS A 167 -16.93 -20.83 -11.17
N THR A 168 -16.43 -21.75 -10.33
CA THR A 168 -16.58 -23.19 -10.62
C THR A 168 -18.04 -23.63 -10.65
N VAL A 169 -18.88 -23.08 -9.77
CA VAL A 169 -20.33 -23.38 -9.79
C VAL A 169 -21.00 -22.78 -11.01
N GLU A 170 -20.67 -21.55 -11.40
CA GLU A 170 -21.23 -20.91 -12.60
C GLU A 170 -20.82 -21.62 -13.89
N VAL A 171 -19.56 -22.05 -13.99
CA VAL A 171 -19.08 -22.85 -15.13
C VAL A 171 -19.83 -24.17 -15.21
N SER A 172 -19.98 -24.91 -14.10
CA SER A 172 -20.74 -26.16 -14.07
C SER A 172 -22.19 -25.95 -14.52
N LYS A 173 -22.85 -24.88 -14.06
CA LYS A 173 -24.22 -24.55 -14.48
C LYS A 173 -24.32 -24.21 -15.97
N MET A 174 -23.33 -23.49 -16.50
CA MET A 174 -23.28 -23.17 -17.94
C MET A 174 -23.03 -24.42 -18.77
N GLU A 175 -22.18 -25.34 -18.32
CA GLU A 175 -21.95 -26.64 -18.96
C GLU A 175 -23.22 -27.48 -18.98
N GLU A 176 -23.94 -27.56 -17.86
CA GLU A 176 -25.25 -28.24 -17.76
C GLU A 176 -26.27 -27.63 -18.74
N ALA A 177 -26.40 -26.31 -18.77
CA ALA A 177 -27.32 -25.62 -19.68
C ALA A 177 -26.95 -25.82 -21.16
N CYS A 178 -25.66 -25.81 -21.49
CA CYS A 178 -25.19 -26.11 -22.85
C CYS A 178 -25.55 -27.55 -23.26
N MET A 179 -25.35 -28.52 -22.36
CA MET A 179 -25.73 -29.91 -22.62
C MET A 179 -27.24 -30.08 -22.84
N GLU A 180 -28.07 -29.39 -22.06
CA GLU A 180 -29.52 -29.39 -22.24
C GLU A 180 -29.92 -28.82 -23.61
N LEU A 181 -29.37 -27.66 -23.98
CA LEU A 181 -29.63 -27.03 -25.29
C LEU A 181 -29.13 -27.89 -26.46
N GLU A 182 -28.00 -28.57 -26.32
CA GLU A 182 -27.50 -29.50 -27.33
C GLU A 182 -28.44 -30.71 -27.52
N ASN A 183 -29.00 -31.22 -26.42
CA ASN A 183 -29.98 -32.30 -26.47
C ASN A 183 -31.30 -31.84 -27.09
N GLU A 184 -31.80 -30.66 -26.72
CA GLU A 184 -32.99 -30.06 -27.33
C GLU A 184 -32.80 -29.83 -28.83
N LEU A 185 -31.65 -29.29 -29.24
CA LEU A 185 -31.31 -29.08 -30.64
C LEU A 185 -31.26 -30.41 -31.40
N ARG A 186 -30.67 -31.45 -30.80
CA ARG A 186 -30.63 -32.80 -31.38
C ARG A 186 -32.03 -33.36 -31.55
N ASN A 187 -32.88 -33.24 -30.54
CA ASN A 187 -34.26 -33.71 -30.58
C ASN A 187 -35.07 -32.95 -31.62
N ALA A 188 -34.95 -31.62 -31.69
CA ALA A 188 -35.62 -30.78 -32.68
C ALA A 188 -35.19 -31.13 -34.12
N ARG A 189 -33.89 -31.39 -34.35
CA ARG A 189 -33.38 -31.86 -35.65
C ARG A 189 -33.97 -33.21 -36.03
N GLN A 190 -34.01 -34.16 -35.10
CA GLN A 190 -34.62 -35.47 -35.34
C GLN A 190 -36.11 -35.36 -35.66
N ALA A 191 -36.85 -34.52 -34.92
CA ALA A 191 -38.27 -34.26 -35.18
C ALA A 191 -38.49 -33.63 -36.56
N LEU A 192 -37.66 -32.65 -36.95
CA LEU A 192 -37.73 -32.03 -38.27
C LEU A 192 -37.45 -33.04 -39.39
N GLU A 193 -36.43 -33.88 -39.25
CA GLU A 193 -36.15 -34.95 -40.21
C GLU A 193 -37.29 -35.96 -40.32
N ALA A 194 -37.90 -36.34 -39.19
CA ALA A 194 -39.06 -37.24 -39.19
C ALA A 194 -40.26 -36.62 -39.92
N SER A 195 -40.54 -35.34 -39.68
CA SER A 195 -41.59 -34.59 -40.38
C SER A 195 -41.31 -34.56 -41.89
N ARG A 196 -40.07 -34.26 -42.28
CA ARG A 196 -39.67 -34.21 -43.70
C ARG A 196 -39.84 -35.57 -44.39
N ARG A 197 -39.45 -36.67 -43.73
CA ARG A 197 -39.65 -38.03 -44.26
C ARG A 197 -41.14 -38.36 -44.40
N SER A 198 -41.98 -37.94 -43.44
CA SER A 198 -43.43 -38.14 -43.51
C SER A 198 -44.04 -37.41 -44.70
N GLU A 199 -43.69 -36.15 -44.92
CA GLU A 199 -44.15 -35.37 -46.08
C GLU A 199 -43.65 -35.97 -47.41
N GLU A 200 -42.39 -36.41 -47.48
CA GLU A 200 -41.86 -37.11 -48.65
C GLU A 200 -42.64 -38.41 -48.93
N GLN A 201 -43.02 -39.16 -47.89
CA GLN A 201 -43.79 -40.39 -48.01
C GLN A 201 -45.25 -40.12 -48.44
N GLU A 202 -45.89 -39.08 -47.92
CA GLU A 202 -47.24 -38.67 -48.32
C GLU A 202 -47.26 -38.21 -49.78
N ASN A 203 -46.31 -37.36 -50.19
CA ASN A 203 -46.19 -36.91 -51.57
C ASN A 203 -45.96 -38.06 -52.56
N THR A 204 -45.16 -39.07 -52.19
CA THR A 204 -44.94 -40.25 -53.04
C THR A 204 -46.17 -41.14 -53.14
N PHE A 205 -46.92 -41.28 -52.04
CA PHE A 205 -48.19 -41.97 -52.02
C PHE A 205 -49.21 -41.28 -52.93
N ASP A 206 -49.44 -39.97 -52.78
CA ASP A 206 -50.35 -39.19 -53.62
C ASP A 206 -50.00 -39.29 -55.10
N ARG A 207 -48.71 -39.21 -55.43
CA ARG A 207 -48.24 -39.40 -56.80
C ARG A 207 -48.58 -40.78 -57.33
N PHE A 208 -48.38 -41.83 -56.54
CA PHE A 208 -48.74 -43.19 -56.93
C PHE A 208 -50.24 -43.33 -57.21
N PHE A 209 -51.10 -42.76 -56.35
CA PHE A 209 -52.55 -42.74 -56.57
C PHE A 209 -52.93 -42.01 -57.86
N GLN A 210 -52.34 -40.84 -58.12
CA GLN A 210 -52.59 -40.09 -59.36
C GLN A 210 -52.18 -40.90 -60.61
N LEU A 211 -51.05 -41.61 -60.57
CA LEU A 211 -50.65 -42.48 -61.68
C LEU A 211 -51.62 -43.64 -61.89
N LEU A 212 -52.11 -44.26 -60.82
CA LEU A 212 -53.11 -45.34 -60.89
C LEU A 212 -54.45 -44.84 -61.46
N ASP A 213 -54.91 -43.66 -61.04
CA ASP A 213 -56.15 -43.06 -61.53
C ASP A 213 -56.02 -42.67 -63.01
N PHE A 214 -54.90 -42.05 -63.39
CA PHE A 214 -54.60 -41.75 -64.79
C PHE A 214 -54.61 -43.01 -65.66
N ARG A 215 -53.93 -44.07 -65.21
CA ARG A 215 -53.93 -45.37 -65.91
C ARG A 215 -55.35 -45.91 -66.11
N SER A 216 -56.15 -45.88 -65.05
CA SER A 216 -57.54 -46.35 -65.06
C SER A 216 -58.42 -45.53 -66.01
N MET A 217 -58.22 -44.21 -66.04
CA MET A 217 -58.91 -43.31 -66.95
C MET A 217 -58.53 -43.59 -68.42
N VAL A 218 -57.26 -43.80 -68.71
CA VAL A 218 -56.79 -44.13 -70.07
C VAL A 218 -57.34 -45.47 -70.53
N ALA A 219 -57.29 -46.52 -69.69
CA ALA A 219 -57.88 -47.82 -70.02
C ALA A 219 -59.36 -47.69 -70.40
N ARG A 220 -60.14 -46.96 -69.59
CA ARG A 220 -61.56 -46.69 -69.85
C ARG A 220 -61.79 -45.96 -71.18
N HIS A 221 -60.97 -44.95 -71.51
CA HIS A 221 -61.08 -44.22 -72.77
C HIS A 221 -60.77 -45.10 -73.99
N LEU A 222 -59.92 -46.11 -73.83
CA LEU A 222 -59.60 -47.08 -74.87
C LEU A 222 -60.61 -48.23 -74.95
N GLY A 223 -61.64 -48.24 -74.09
CA GLY A 223 -62.61 -49.33 -74.00
C GLY A 223 -62.04 -50.62 -73.39
N LEU A 224 -60.91 -50.53 -72.69
CA LEU A 224 -60.29 -51.65 -71.97
C LEU A 224 -60.89 -51.77 -70.56
N ASP A 225 -61.12 -53.00 -70.11
CA ASP A 225 -61.54 -53.27 -68.74
C ASP A 225 -60.31 -53.35 -67.82
N ASN A 226 -60.07 -52.26 -67.09
CA ASN A 226 -58.89 -52.07 -66.25
C ASN A 226 -58.74 -53.13 -65.14
N GLU A 227 -59.81 -53.76 -64.69
CA GLU A 227 -59.77 -54.79 -63.62
C GLU A 227 -59.30 -56.16 -64.15
N HIS A 228 -59.36 -56.39 -65.46
CA HIS A 228 -59.06 -57.67 -66.10
C HIS A 228 -57.79 -57.67 -66.95
N LEU A 229 -57.03 -56.57 -66.96
CA LEU A 229 -55.74 -56.49 -67.64
C LEU A 229 -54.66 -57.22 -66.83
N SER A 230 -53.92 -58.12 -67.48
CA SER A 230 -52.83 -58.87 -66.84
C SER A 230 -51.56 -58.02 -66.71
N VAL A 231 -51.29 -57.19 -67.71
CA VAL A 231 -50.20 -56.20 -67.70
C VAL A 231 -50.75 -54.85 -68.20
N PRO A 232 -51.39 -54.06 -67.32
CA PRO A 232 -52.16 -52.88 -67.70
C PRO A 232 -51.42 -51.89 -68.62
N ASP A 233 -50.20 -51.51 -68.27
CA ASP A 233 -49.44 -50.50 -69.02
C ASP A 233 -49.07 -50.99 -70.43
N TYR A 234 -48.69 -52.28 -70.56
CA TYR A 234 -48.33 -52.87 -71.84
C TYR A 234 -49.55 -53.03 -72.75
N GLU A 235 -50.67 -53.49 -72.19
CA GLU A 235 -51.90 -53.70 -72.95
C GLU A 235 -52.50 -52.37 -73.43
N ILE A 236 -52.46 -51.32 -72.60
CA ILE A 236 -52.81 -49.95 -72.98
C ILE A 236 -51.93 -49.48 -74.15
N LEU A 237 -50.61 -49.65 -74.06
CA LEU A 237 -49.68 -49.25 -75.12
C LEU A 237 -49.94 -49.99 -76.43
N VAL A 238 -50.14 -51.30 -76.39
CA VAL A 238 -50.43 -52.10 -77.60
C VAL A 238 -51.75 -51.67 -78.24
N HIS A 239 -52.78 -51.33 -77.46
CA HIS A 239 -54.03 -50.79 -78.01
C HIS A 239 -53.86 -49.42 -78.64
N LEU A 240 -53.09 -48.52 -78.00
CA LEU A 240 -52.74 -47.23 -78.58
C LEU A 240 -51.98 -47.38 -79.90
N ASP A 241 -50.98 -48.26 -79.96
CA ASP A 241 -50.22 -48.52 -81.18
C ASP A 241 -51.10 -49.04 -82.32
N ARG A 242 -52.05 -49.93 -82.01
CA ARG A 242 -53.04 -50.41 -82.99
C ARG A 242 -53.96 -49.29 -83.47
N LEU A 243 -54.43 -48.43 -82.58
CA LEU A 243 -55.26 -47.27 -82.94
C LEU A 243 -54.49 -46.28 -83.82
N VAL A 244 -53.22 -45.99 -83.48
CA VAL A 244 -52.35 -45.13 -84.28
C VAL A 244 -52.12 -45.74 -85.66
N ALA A 245 -51.78 -47.03 -85.74
CA ALA A 245 -51.59 -47.72 -87.01
C ALA A 245 -52.88 -47.72 -87.86
N ALA A 246 -54.04 -47.98 -87.25
CA ALA A 246 -55.33 -47.93 -87.93
C ALA A 246 -55.67 -46.52 -88.43
N ASN A 247 -55.42 -45.48 -87.63
CA ASN A 247 -55.62 -44.10 -88.04
C ASN A 247 -54.66 -43.68 -89.16
N GLN A 248 -53.38 -44.07 -89.09
CA GLN A 248 -52.42 -43.84 -90.16
C GLN A 248 -52.82 -44.55 -91.46
N ALA A 249 -53.28 -45.79 -91.37
CA ALA A 249 -53.80 -46.52 -92.52
C ALA A 249 -55.05 -45.84 -93.10
N HIS A 250 -55.96 -45.35 -92.25
CA HIS A 250 -57.13 -44.59 -92.67
C HIS A 250 -56.73 -43.26 -93.35
N ILE A 251 -55.82 -42.49 -92.78
CA ILE A 251 -55.31 -41.24 -93.38
C ILE A 251 -54.64 -41.54 -94.73
N ALA A 252 -53.78 -42.56 -94.80
CA ALA A 252 -53.15 -42.97 -96.05
C ALA A 252 -54.18 -43.38 -97.11
N SER A 253 -55.23 -44.09 -96.71
CA SER A 253 -56.36 -44.43 -97.56
C SER A 253 -57.10 -43.18 -98.05
N VAL A 254 -57.44 -42.24 -97.16
CA VAL A 254 -58.10 -40.98 -97.51
C VAL A 254 -57.26 -40.17 -98.51
N ILE A 255 -55.95 -39.99 -98.24
CA ILE A 255 -55.03 -39.30 -99.16
C ILE A 255 -54.96 -40.01 -100.52
N ALA A 256 -54.93 -41.35 -100.53
CA ALA A 256 -54.93 -42.11 -101.77
C ALA A 256 -56.24 -41.92 -102.56
N THR A 257 -57.39 -41.92 -101.88
CA THR A 257 -58.69 -41.65 -102.51
C THR A 257 -58.80 -40.20 -103.01
N GLU A 258 -58.26 -39.23 -102.27
CA GLU A 258 -58.23 -37.82 -102.67
C GLU A 258 -57.34 -37.60 -103.90
N ARG A 259 -56.17 -38.25 -103.96
CA ARG A 259 -55.32 -38.28 -105.16
C ARG A 259 -55.99 -38.97 -106.35
N ALA A 260 -56.72 -40.06 -106.13
CA ALA A 260 -57.47 -40.72 -107.20
C ALA A 260 -58.59 -39.82 -107.73
N LEU A 261 -59.31 -39.12 -106.85
CA LEU A 261 -60.34 -38.15 -107.21
C LEU A 261 -59.78 -36.95 -107.98
N SER A 262 -58.61 -36.42 -107.59
CA SER A 262 -57.97 -35.31 -108.31
C SER A 262 -57.46 -35.71 -109.71
N MET A 263 -57.05 -36.98 -109.90
CA MET A 263 -56.74 -37.51 -111.23
C MET A 263 -57.97 -37.70 -112.13
N VAL A 264 -59.14 -37.99 -111.55
CA VAL A 264 -60.41 -38.15 -112.28
C VAL A 264 -61.05 -36.79 -112.63
N GLN A 265 -60.83 -35.75 -111.83
CA GLN A 265 -61.42 -34.41 -112.04
C GLN A 265 -60.60 -33.47 -112.93
N GLY A 266 -59.41 -33.89 -113.39
CA GLY A 266 -58.68 -33.25 -114.49
C GLY A 266 -58.14 -31.84 -114.22
N ASN A 267 -56.92 -31.73 -113.71
CA ASN A 267 -55.96 -30.71 -114.15
C ASN A 267 -54.51 -31.15 -113.87
N PRO A 268 -53.64 -31.27 -114.89
CA PRO A 268 -52.24 -31.59 -114.69
C PRO A 268 -51.44 -30.31 -114.42
N ARG A 269 -50.72 -30.27 -113.29
CA ARG A 269 -49.39 -29.66 -113.22
C ARG A 269 -48.51 -30.50 -112.32
#